data_AF-A0A6A6XBF7-F1
#
_entry.id   AF-A0A6A6XBF7-F1
#
_cell.length_a   1.000
_cell.length_b   1.000
_cell.length_c   1.000
_cell.angle_alpha   90.00
_cell.angle_beta   90.00
_cell.angle_gamma   90.00
#
_symmetry.space_group_name_H-M   'P 1'
#
loop_
_entity.id
_entity.type
_entity.pdbx_description
1 polymer ?
#
loop_
_entity_poly.entity_id
_entity_poly.type
_entity_poly.pdbx_seq_one_letter_code
_entity_poly.pdbx_strand_id
1 'polypeptide(L)'
;MGAFRQETVSIKTARMHLLPWRRLYLETYLLFFSIPTLQEAEMNLSDYKRTQQLPISIPGTATALKTLRLPQAQASPQFLGEVLSRTPSLETLMLDLWVYEDTKFSLHALASSLDFVANTITRLSIGLKAWGDTVSIYDARDQSWLWGNCSFRTFTALQILETPPFVLLGWDCRSAPQLSHVLPPNLVAIGFRDDCCGYLSYQWHEELMPVFATFISNRSWMEATPYLQHFNVVLHNDRLFCDNEWRYDKGKVELKVLCEENGLRCDVVQAGDSY
;
A
#
# COMPACT_ATOMS: atom_id res chain seq x y z
N MET A 1 32.26 -37.26 27.94
CA MET A 1 32.06 -36.01 27.18
C MET A 1 30.66 -36.03 26.62
N GLY A 2 29.72 -35.34 27.27
CA GLY A 2 28.33 -35.25 26.79
C GLY A 2 28.22 -34.16 25.74
N ALA A 3 27.78 -34.52 24.53
CA ALA A 3 27.48 -33.56 23.48
C ALA A 3 26.19 -32.81 23.86
N PHE A 4 26.31 -31.54 24.23
CA PHE A 4 25.17 -30.65 24.36
C PHE A 4 24.61 -30.39 22.96
N ARG A 5 23.45 -30.98 22.64
CA ARG A 5 22.63 -30.53 21.50
C ARG A 5 22.07 -29.16 21.86
N GLN A 6 22.60 -28.11 21.25
CA GLN A 6 21.91 -26.82 21.21
C GLN A 6 20.69 -26.97 20.32
N GLU A 7 19.51 -27.04 20.92
CA GLU A 7 18.26 -26.83 20.21
C GLU A 7 18.18 -25.36 19.81
N THR A 8 18.48 -25.07 18.55
CA THR A 8 18.25 -23.73 17.98
C THR A 8 16.76 -23.45 17.92
N VAL A 9 16.30 -22.51 18.75
CA VAL A 9 14.93 -21.99 18.70
C VAL A 9 14.74 -21.23 17.38
N SER A 10 13.90 -21.76 16.48
CA SER A 10 13.57 -21.14 15.20
C SER A 10 12.35 -20.22 15.35
N ILE A 11 12.58 -18.91 15.41
CA ILE A 11 11.50 -17.92 15.36
C ILE A 11 11.16 -17.65 13.90
N LYS A 12 10.01 -18.12 13.42
CA LYS A 12 9.54 -17.90 12.03
C LYS A 12 8.69 -16.65 11.85
N THR A 13 7.92 -16.30 12.88
CA THR A 13 6.99 -15.17 12.84
C THR A 13 7.23 -14.30 14.07
N ALA A 14 7.31 -12.99 13.86
CA ALA A 14 7.33 -12.00 14.93
C ALA A 14 6.20 -11.00 14.71
N ARG A 15 5.35 -10.81 15.72
CA ARG A 15 4.33 -9.76 15.71
C ARG A 15 4.64 -8.77 16.81
N MET A 16 4.95 -7.56 16.40
CA MET A 16 5.24 -6.45 17.28
C MET A 16 4.08 -5.47 17.22
N HIS A 17 2.99 -5.86 17.87
CA HIS A 17 1.90 -4.94 18.12
C HIS A 17 2.30 -4.06 19.29
N LEU A 18 2.58 -2.80 19.02
CA LEU A 18 2.70 -1.81 20.08
C LEU A 18 1.31 -1.35 20.47
N LEU A 19 1.14 -1.07 21.76
CA LEU A 19 0.00 -0.27 22.20
C LEU A 19 0.01 1.07 21.44
N PRO A 20 -1.15 1.62 21.03
CA PRO A 20 -1.24 2.82 20.18
C PRO A 20 -0.39 4.01 20.65
N TRP A 21 -0.08 4.06 21.94
CA TRP A 21 0.63 5.14 22.63
C TRP A 21 2.14 4.94 22.74
N ARG A 22 2.68 3.76 22.40
CA ARG A 22 4.11 3.46 22.52
C ARG A 22 4.75 3.40 21.15
N ARG A 23 5.64 4.35 20.87
CA ARG A 23 6.47 4.40 19.66
C ARG A 23 7.80 3.71 19.96
N LEU A 24 8.22 2.75 19.14
CA LEU A 24 9.60 2.26 19.16
C LEU A 24 10.43 3.04 18.14
N TYR A 25 11.74 3.09 18.40
CA TYR A 25 12.71 3.65 17.47
C TYR A 25 13.02 2.67 16.35
N LEU A 26 13.45 3.17 15.19
CA LEU A 26 13.87 2.36 14.03
C LEU A 26 14.83 1.25 14.44
N GLU A 27 15.84 1.61 15.22
CA GLU A 27 16.89 0.71 15.66
C GLU A 27 16.33 -0.51 16.40
N THR A 28 15.23 -0.33 17.16
CA THR A 28 14.57 -1.45 17.82
C THR A 28 13.94 -2.42 16.83
N TYR A 29 13.32 -1.93 15.75
CA TYR A 29 12.78 -2.79 14.69
C TYR A 29 13.91 -3.51 13.93
N LEU A 30 15.00 -2.80 13.65
CA LEU A 30 16.15 -3.34 12.92
C LEU A 30 16.86 -4.48 13.66
N LEU A 31 16.79 -4.54 14.98
CA LEU A 31 17.34 -5.67 15.74
C LEU A 31 16.68 -7.00 15.34
N PHE A 32 15.39 -6.99 15.01
CA PHE A 32 14.68 -8.19 14.57
C PHE A 32 15.14 -8.68 13.20
N PHE A 33 15.71 -7.78 12.38
CA PHE A 33 16.29 -8.16 11.09
C PHE A 33 17.59 -8.95 11.23
N SER A 34 18.13 -9.06 12.45
CA SER A 34 19.26 -9.94 12.76
C SER A 34 18.81 -11.38 13.05
N ILE A 35 17.50 -11.66 13.13
CA ILE A 35 16.98 -13.02 13.36
C ILE A 35 16.97 -13.77 12.01
N PRO A 36 17.87 -14.76 11.80
CA PRO A 36 18.06 -15.37 10.48
C PRO A 36 16.90 -16.27 10.04
N THR A 37 16.01 -16.66 10.96
CA THR A 37 14.86 -17.52 10.69
C THR A 37 13.55 -16.74 10.51
N LEU A 38 13.57 -15.41 10.71
CA LEU A 38 12.37 -14.59 10.68
C LEU A 38 11.85 -14.48 9.24
N GLN A 39 10.67 -15.04 8.99
CA GLN A 39 10.00 -15.06 7.69
C GLN A 39 8.85 -14.06 7.60
N GLU A 40 8.21 -13.76 8.73
CA GLU A 40 7.08 -12.84 8.79
C GLU A 40 7.24 -11.85 9.93
N ALA A 41 7.03 -10.57 9.62
CA ALA A 41 7.07 -9.51 10.60
C ALA A 41 5.84 -8.60 10.46
N GLU A 42 5.25 -8.25 11.60
CA GLU A 42 4.25 -7.19 11.69
C GLU A 42 4.71 -6.13 12.68
N MET A 43 4.73 -4.87 12.27
CA MET A 43 5.26 -3.77 13.09
C MET A 43 4.63 -2.41 12.77
N ASN A 44 4.30 -1.63 13.79
CA ASN A 44 3.80 -0.26 13.63
C ASN A 44 4.99 0.69 13.53
N LEU A 45 5.42 1.10 12.33
CA LEU A 45 6.54 2.03 12.18
C LEU A 45 6.12 3.46 12.51
N SER A 46 7.00 4.23 13.15
CA SER A 46 6.81 5.66 13.43
C SER A 46 8.11 6.38 13.12
N ASP A 47 8.06 7.52 12.41
CA ASP A 47 9.23 8.35 12.07
C ASP A 47 9.77 9.15 13.27
N TYR A 48 9.68 8.57 14.47
CA TYR A 48 10.20 9.20 15.67
C TYR A 48 11.72 9.06 15.69
N LYS A 49 12.42 10.07 15.14
CA LYS A 49 13.88 10.14 15.18
C LYS A 49 14.37 10.28 16.61
N ARG A 50 15.30 9.42 16.99
CA ARG A 50 16.04 9.53 18.25
C ARG A 50 17.02 10.70 18.15
N THR A 51 17.04 11.57 19.14
CA THR A 51 18.13 12.56 19.32
C THR A 51 19.39 11.93 19.92
N GLN A 52 19.37 10.65 20.29
CA GLN A 52 20.46 9.94 20.95
C GLN A 52 20.86 8.66 20.21
N GLN A 53 22.06 8.68 19.63
CA GLN A 53 22.69 7.55 18.94
C GLN A 53 22.73 6.32 19.86
N LEU A 54 22.08 5.21 19.46
CA LEU A 54 22.31 3.92 20.09
C LEU A 54 23.69 3.39 19.67
N PRO A 55 24.50 2.84 20.59
CA PRO A 55 25.79 2.26 20.28
C PRO A 55 25.64 0.84 19.70
N ILE A 56 24.75 0.64 18.73
CA ILE A 56 24.52 -0.66 18.11
C ILE A 56 25.12 -0.63 16.71
N SER A 57 26.31 -1.21 16.60
CA SER A 57 27.00 -1.45 15.34
C SER A 57 26.42 -2.70 14.67
N ILE A 58 26.05 -2.55 13.41
CA ILE A 58 25.54 -3.57 12.48
C ILE A 58 24.02 -3.80 12.58
N PRO A 59 23.24 -3.15 11.69
CA PRO A 59 21.91 -3.62 11.40
C PRO A 59 21.97 -4.90 10.55
N GLY A 60 21.35 -5.98 11.02
CA GLY A 60 21.19 -7.21 10.25
C GLY A 60 20.38 -6.99 8.97
N THR A 61 20.65 -7.80 7.95
CA THR A 61 19.83 -7.93 6.75
C THR A 61 18.87 -9.09 6.95
N ALA A 62 17.57 -8.84 6.84
CA ALA A 62 16.52 -9.84 7.01
C ALA A 62 16.31 -10.65 5.72
N THR A 63 17.31 -11.44 5.32
CA THR A 63 17.26 -12.23 4.07
C THR A 63 16.21 -13.34 4.09
N ALA A 64 15.76 -13.78 5.26
CA ALA A 64 14.70 -14.77 5.39
C ALA A 64 13.29 -14.16 5.36
N LEU A 65 13.16 -12.83 5.52
CA LEU A 65 11.86 -12.18 5.64
C LEU A 65 11.14 -12.16 4.30
N LYS A 66 9.97 -12.79 4.27
CA LYS A 66 9.08 -12.92 3.10
C LYS A 66 7.86 -12.02 3.19
N THR A 67 7.35 -11.80 4.39
CA THR A 67 6.15 -11.00 4.63
C THR A 67 6.42 -9.89 5.63
N LEU A 68 6.11 -8.65 5.26
CA LEU A 68 6.18 -7.49 6.13
C LEU A 68 4.82 -6.79 6.15
N ARG A 69 4.26 -6.61 7.35
CA ARG A 69 2.99 -5.92 7.59
C ARG A 69 3.26 -4.69 8.44
N LEU A 70 2.86 -3.53 7.94
CA LEU A 70 3.07 -2.23 8.56
C LEU A 70 1.73 -1.55 8.84
N PRO A 71 0.93 -2.05 9.80
CA PRO A 71 -0.35 -1.44 10.11
C PRO A 71 -0.14 -0.11 10.83
N GLN A 72 -0.95 0.88 10.46
CA GLN A 72 -0.96 2.22 11.07
C GLN A 72 0.45 2.87 11.10
N ALA A 73 1.24 2.65 10.05
CA ALA A 73 2.59 3.14 9.98
C ALA A 73 2.61 4.65 9.71
N GLN A 74 3.31 5.39 10.55
CA GLN A 74 3.58 6.83 10.43
C GLN A 74 5.01 7.08 9.93
N ALA A 75 5.53 6.17 9.11
CA ALA A 75 6.88 6.24 8.57
C ALA A 75 6.91 7.20 7.36
N SER A 76 7.91 8.08 7.30
CA SER A 76 8.22 8.79 6.08
C SER A 76 8.71 7.82 4.99
N PRO A 77 8.59 8.18 3.71
CA PRO A 77 9.12 7.36 2.63
C PRO A 77 10.60 7.01 2.84
N GLN A 78 11.44 7.98 3.23
CA GLN A 78 12.87 7.75 3.45
C GLN A 78 13.12 6.65 4.49
N PHE A 79 12.37 6.71 5.60
CA PHE A 79 12.43 5.72 6.66
C PHE A 79 11.98 4.33 6.18
N LEU A 80 10.90 4.28 5.40
CA LEU A 80 10.44 3.05 4.77
C LEU A 80 11.51 2.47 3.84
N GLY A 81 12.19 3.32 3.06
CA GLY A 81 13.29 2.91 2.19
C GLY A 81 14.45 2.27 2.95
N GLU A 82 14.81 2.82 4.13
CA GLU A 82 15.83 2.21 4.99
C GLU A 82 15.45 0.81 5.47
N VAL A 83 14.17 0.61 5.84
CA VAL A 83 13.65 -0.71 6.23
C VAL A 83 13.68 -1.67 5.04
N LEU A 84 13.14 -1.26 3.89
CA LEU A 84 13.02 -2.11 2.70
C LEU A 84 14.37 -2.48 2.08
N SER A 85 15.36 -1.58 2.17
CA SER A 85 16.74 -1.86 1.74
C SER A 85 17.39 -3.05 2.47
N ARG A 86 16.81 -3.48 3.60
CA ARG A 86 17.32 -4.58 4.45
C ARG A 86 16.47 -5.84 4.36
N THR A 87 15.45 -5.85 3.51
CA THR A 87 14.54 -6.98 3.29
C THR A 87 14.62 -7.44 1.83
N PRO A 88 15.79 -7.86 1.32
CA PRO A 88 16.02 -8.09 -0.11
C PRO A 88 15.30 -9.33 -0.67
N SER A 89 14.55 -10.07 0.16
CA SER A 89 13.83 -11.29 -0.22
C SER A 89 12.34 -11.19 0.04
N LEU A 90 11.86 -9.96 0.26
CA LEU A 90 10.48 -9.68 0.61
C LEU A 90 9.54 -9.94 -0.59
N GLU A 91 8.51 -10.75 -0.36
CA GLU A 91 7.54 -11.16 -1.37
C GLU A 91 6.18 -10.49 -1.12
N THR A 92 5.79 -10.29 0.13
CA THR A 92 4.54 -9.65 0.51
C THR A 92 4.79 -8.43 1.38
N LEU A 93 4.26 -7.29 0.95
CA LEU A 93 4.26 -6.05 1.73
C LEU A 93 2.83 -5.53 1.89
N MET A 94 2.42 -5.29 3.13
CA MET A 94 1.16 -4.64 3.46
C MET A 94 1.48 -3.34 4.22
N LEU A 95 1.22 -2.20 3.59
CA LEU A 95 1.43 -0.87 4.14
C LEU A 95 0.08 -0.26 4.45
N ASP A 96 -0.22 0.09 5.71
CA ASP A 96 -1.33 0.99 6.01
C ASP A 96 -0.75 2.27 6.62
N LEU A 97 -0.51 3.27 5.76
CA LEU A 97 0.15 4.51 6.11
C LEU A 97 -0.81 5.53 6.69
N TRP A 98 -0.38 6.19 7.77
CA TRP A 98 -1.10 7.27 8.44
C TRP A 98 -0.27 8.54 8.31
N VAL A 99 -0.77 9.48 7.53
CA VAL A 99 -0.07 10.71 7.17
C VAL A 99 -0.77 11.88 7.84
N TYR A 100 -0.02 12.75 8.49
CA TYR A 100 -0.61 13.95 9.09
C TYR A 100 -0.98 14.95 7.98
N GLU A 101 -2.17 15.54 8.04
CA GLU A 101 -2.68 16.46 7.01
C GLU A 101 -1.79 17.70 6.80
N ASP A 102 -1.06 18.13 7.84
CA ASP A 102 -0.13 19.25 7.78
C ASP A 102 1.22 18.90 7.11
N THR A 103 1.41 17.62 6.74
CA THR A 103 2.62 17.14 6.08
C THR A 103 2.40 16.90 4.60
N LYS A 104 3.31 17.44 3.77
CA LYS A 104 3.35 17.10 2.35
C LYS A 104 3.96 15.71 2.17
N PHE A 105 3.18 14.77 1.68
CA PHE A 105 3.60 13.41 1.42
C PHE A 105 3.84 13.19 -0.08
N SER A 106 5.07 12.79 -0.41
CA SER A 106 5.49 12.55 -1.79
C SER A 106 5.26 11.09 -2.18
N LEU A 107 4.34 10.87 -3.12
CA LEU A 107 4.13 9.54 -3.71
C LEU A 107 5.35 9.10 -4.55
N HIS A 108 6.08 10.05 -5.15
CA HIS A 108 7.33 9.73 -5.82
C HIS A 108 8.39 9.19 -4.86
N ALA A 109 8.56 9.82 -3.69
CA ALA A 109 9.48 9.32 -2.67
C ALA A 109 9.05 7.94 -2.14
N LEU A 110 7.74 7.69 -2.01
CA LEU A 110 7.22 6.37 -1.67
C LEU A 110 7.60 5.34 -2.74
N ALA A 111 7.40 5.63 -4.02
CA ALA A 111 7.80 4.76 -5.13
C ALA A 111 9.30 4.44 -5.08
N SER A 112 10.16 5.45 -4.92
CA SER A 112 11.61 5.27 -4.79
C SER A 112 12.01 4.40 -3.60
N SER A 113 11.22 4.42 -2.53
CA SER A 113 11.45 3.58 -1.35
C SER A 113 11.04 2.13 -1.60
N LEU A 114 10.00 1.92 -2.42
CA LEU A 114 9.55 0.59 -2.83
C LEU A 114 10.47 -0.06 -3.87
N ASP A 115 11.27 0.73 -4.61
CA ASP A 115 12.22 0.22 -5.61
C ASP A 115 13.24 -0.79 -5.03
N PHE A 116 13.56 -0.69 -3.73
CA PHE A 116 14.44 -1.66 -3.05
C PHE A 116 13.92 -3.11 -3.09
N VAL A 117 12.61 -3.30 -3.25
CA VAL A 117 11.95 -4.62 -3.28
C VAL A 117 11.17 -4.86 -4.58
N ALA A 118 11.30 -3.99 -5.59
CA ALA A 118 10.52 -4.05 -6.84
C ALA A 118 10.67 -5.39 -7.59
N ASN A 119 11.84 -6.02 -7.48
CA ASN A 119 12.14 -7.28 -8.17
C ASN A 119 11.72 -8.53 -7.39
N THR A 120 11.31 -8.41 -6.13
CA THR A 120 10.97 -9.55 -5.28
C THR A 120 9.53 -9.56 -4.83
N ILE A 121 8.90 -8.39 -4.74
CA ILE A 121 7.53 -8.26 -4.26
C ILE A 121 6.54 -8.85 -5.26
N THR A 122 5.76 -9.82 -4.82
CA THR A 122 4.69 -10.48 -5.60
C THR A 122 3.31 -10.00 -5.18
N ARG A 123 3.15 -9.56 -3.92
CA ARG A 123 1.93 -8.97 -3.38
C ARG A 123 2.22 -7.67 -2.65
N LEU A 124 1.59 -6.59 -3.11
CA LEU A 124 1.66 -5.25 -2.52
C LEU A 124 0.25 -4.78 -2.17
N SER A 125 0.02 -4.48 -0.89
CA SER A 125 -1.18 -3.78 -0.44
C SER A 125 -0.75 -2.45 0.17
N ILE A 126 -1.25 -1.34 -0.36
CA ILE A 126 -1.05 0.00 0.17
C ILE A 126 -2.42 0.49 0.61
N GLY A 127 -2.49 0.97 1.84
CA GLY A 127 -3.55 1.80 2.35
C GLY A 127 -2.93 3.11 2.81
N LEU A 128 -3.65 4.21 2.62
CA LEU A 128 -3.12 5.54 2.93
C LEU A 128 -4.26 6.41 3.44
N LYS A 129 -4.15 6.83 4.70
CA LYS A 129 -5.16 7.60 5.44
C LYS A 129 -4.54 8.88 5.96
N ALA A 130 -5.29 9.98 5.87
CA ALA A 130 -4.89 11.18 6.59
C ALA A 130 -5.29 11.05 8.07
N TRP A 131 -4.45 11.56 8.96
CA TRP A 131 -4.69 11.67 10.38
C TRP A 131 -4.75 13.15 10.78
N GLY A 132 -5.85 13.54 11.43
CA GLY A 132 -6.05 14.89 11.94
C GLY A 132 -7.03 14.89 13.12
N ASP A 133 -6.63 15.51 14.23
CA ASP A 133 -7.54 15.81 15.32
C ASP A 133 -8.41 16.99 14.89
N THR A 134 -9.66 16.71 14.53
CA THR A 134 -10.76 17.69 14.45
C THR A 134 -10.70 18.80 13.36
N VAL A 135 -11.74 18.82 12.51
CA VAL A 135 -12.37 20.00 11.88
C VAL A 135 -11.77 20.56 10.56
N SER A 136 -10.55 20.24 10.13
CA SER A 136 -9.97 20.78 8.87
C SER A 136 -10.47 20.15 7.56
N ILE A 137 -11.12 18.97 7.61
CA ILE A 137 -11.73 18.32 6.42
C ILE A 137 -12.75 19.23 5.71
N TYR A 138 -13.20 20.31 6.35
CA TYR A 138 -14.17 21.27 5.81
C TYR A 138 -13.57 22.52 5.14
N ASP A 139 -12.29 22.86 5.37
CA ASP A 139 -11.71 24.14 4.91
C ASP A 139 -10.50 23.99 3.96
N ALA A 140 -10.15 22.76 3.58
CA ALA A 140 -8.99 22.42 2.76
C ALA A 140 -9.18 22.71 1.24
N ARG A 141 -9.70 23.89 0.89
CA ARG A 141 -9.91 24.28 -0.52
C ARG A 141 -8.62 24.42 -1.34
N ASP A 142 -7.43 24.43 -0.74
CA ASP A 142 -6.21 24.84 -1.46
C ASP A 142 -4.95 24.00 -1.26
N GLN A 143 -4.95 22.89 -0.50
CA GLN A 143 -3.70 22.14 -0.29
C GLN A 143 -3.90 20.63 -0.44
N SER A 144 -3.47 20.10 -1.59
CA SER A 144 -3.21 18.67 -1.72
C SER A 144 -2.02 18.32 -0.82
N TRP A 145 -2.29 17.56 0.23
CA TRP A 145 -1.26 17.00 1.12
C TRP A 145 -0.48 15.88 0.43
N LEU A 146 -1.02 15.33 -0.66
CA LEU A 146 -0.35 14.38 -1.55
C LEU A 146 0.10 15.05 -2.85
N TRP A 147 1.29 14.66 -3.32
CA TRP A 147 1.78 15.09 -4.63
C TRP A 147 2.56 13.98 -5.36
N GLY A 148 2.50 14.04 -6.69
CA GLY A 148 3.03 13.01 -7.57
C GLY A 148 2.14 11.77 -7.62
N ASN A 149 2.71 10.66 -8.07
CA ASN A 149 2.07 9.35 -8.15
C ASN A 149 3.14 8.24 -8.10
N CYS A 150 2.72 7.01 -7.85
CA CYS A 150 3.54 5.81 -7.89
C CYS A 150 3.30 5.08 -9.21
N SER A 151 4.37 4.86 -9.98
CA SER A 151 4.35 3.92 -11.10
C SER A 151 5.00 2.61 -10.66
N PHE A 152 4.31 1.50 -10.87
CA PHE A 152 4.81 0.15 -10.61
C PHE A 152 5.26 -0.56 -11.89
N ARG A 153 5.46 0.16 -13.00
CA ARG A 153 5.91 -0.41 -14.28
C ARG A 153 7.15 -1.30 -14.17
N THR A 154 8.07 -0.94 -13.29
CA THR A 154 9.34 -1.63 -13.04
C THR A 154 9.22 -2.83 -12.10
N PHE A 155 8.05 -3.05 -11.49
CA PHE A 155 7.82 -4.10 -10.49
C PHE A 155 7.47 -5.41 -11.18
N THR A 156 8.45 -6.01 -11.85
CA THR A 156 8.21 -7.17 -12.72
C THR A 156 7.81 -8.43 -11.96
N ALA A 157 8.06 -8.51 -10.66
CA ALA A 157 7.59 -9.65 -9.84
C ALA A 157 6.15 -9.48 -9.36
N LEU A 158 5.58 -8.27 -9.43
CA LEU A 158 4.31 -7.93 -8.79
C LEU A 158 3.13 -8.54 -9.55
N GLN A 159 2.40 -9.40 -8.85
CA GLN A 159 1.23 -10.13 -9.37
C GLN A 159 -0.07 -9.61 -8.77
N ILE A 160 -0.05 -9.15 -7.51
CA ILE A 160 -1.24 -8.68 -6.80
C ILE A 160 -0.98 -7.29 -6.26
N LEU A 161 -1.77 -6.32 -6.70
CA LEU A 161 -1.71 -4.93 -6.24
C LEU A 161 -3.05 -4.52 -5.64
N GLU A 162 -3.06 -4.14 -4.37
CA GLU A 162 -4.18 -3.47 -3.73
C GLU A 162 -3.74 -2.06 -3.34
N THR A 163 -4.44 -1.02 -3.80
CA THR A 163 -4.01 0.36 -3.55
C THR A 163 -5.15 1.35 -3.74
N PRO A 164 -5.17 2.49 -3.04
CA PRO A 164 -6.03 3.59 -3.41
C PRO A 164 -5.73 4.11 -4.81
N PRO A 165 -6.74 4.55 -5.58
CA PRO A 165 -6.55 5.10 -6.92
C PRO A 165 -5.51 6.23 -6.96
N PHE A 166 -5.55 7.14 -6.00
CA PHE A 166 -4.67 8.31 -5.95
C PHE A 166 -3.19 7.97 -5.77
N VAL A 167 -2.85 6.77 -5.27
CA VAL A 167 -1.44 6.34 -5.21
C VAL A 167 -0.91 6.13 -6.63
N LEU A 168 -1.70 5.57 -7.54
CA LEU A 168 -1.32 5.33 -8.93
C LEU A 168 -1.52 6.55 -9.82
N LEU A 169 -2.62 7.26 -9.59
CA LEU A 169 -3.14 8.28 -10.49
C LEU A 169 -2.88 9.70 -9.99
N GLY A 170 -2.34 9.86 -8.78
CA GLY A 170 -2.15 11.15 -8.13
C GLY A 170 -3.42 11.70 -7.50
N TRP A 171 -3.30 12.83 -6.80
CA TRP A 171 -4.43 13.48 -6.13
C TRP A 171 -5.34 14.26 -7.10
N ASP A 172 -4.75 14.90 -8.11
CA ASP A 172 -5.48 15.71 -9.11
C ASP A 172 -5.80 14.86 -10.35
N CYS A 173 -7.08 14.57 -10.57
CA CYS A 173 -7.56 13.73 -11.66
C CYS A 173 -7.21 14.31 -13.05
N ARG A 174 -7.05 15.63 -13.18
CA ARG A 174 -6.73 16.30 -14.46
C ARG A 174 -5.31 16.03 -14.91
N SER A 175 -4.43 15.69 -13.97
CA SER A 175 -3.02 15.38 -14.21
C SER A 175 -2.73 13.88 -14.21
N ALA A 176 -3.78 13.06 -14.09
CA ALA A 176 -3.63 11.63 -13.90
C ALA A 176 -3.00 10.95 -15.12
N PRO A 177 -2.00 10.07 -14.92
CA PRO A 177 -1.53 9.21 -15.98
C PRO A 177 -2.61 8.19 -16.36
N GLN A 178 -2.47 7.59 -17.54
CA GLN A 178 -3.26 6.42 -17.89
C GLN A 178 -2.88 5.23 -17.01
N LEU A 179 -3.86 4.43 -16.59
CA LEU A 179 -3.62 3.19 -15.82
C LEU A 179 -2.64 2.26 -16.53
N SER A 180 -2.77 2.15 -17.86
CA SER A 180 -1.83 1.39 -18.67
C SER A 180 -0.39 1.80 -18.40
N HIS A 181 -0.07 3.09 -18.20
CA HIS A 181 1.29 3.57 -18.02
C HIS A 181 1.90 3.36 -16.62
N VAL A 182 1.10 2.96 -15.62
CA VAL A 182 1.57 2.85 -14.23
C VAL A 182 1.52 1.42 -13.68
N LEU A 183 0.80 0.51 -14.33
CA LEU A 183 0.65 -0.87 -13.85
C LEU A 183 1.80 -1.80 -14.29
N PRO A 184 2.18 -2.78 -13.45
CA PRO A 184 3.25 -3.73 -13.75
C PRO A 184 2.82 -4.77 -14.79
N PRO A 185 3.73 -5.24 -15.66
CA PRO A 185 3.39 -6.14 -16.77
C PRO A 185 2.86 -7.51 -16.34
N ASN A 186 3.27 -8.00 -15.17
CA ASN A 186 2.92 -9.35 -14.67
C ASN A 186 1.75 -9.35 -13.68
N LEU A 187 0.97 -8.27 -13.64
CA LEU A 187 -0.18 -8.16 -12.76
C LEU A 187 -1.24 -9.19 -13.12
N VAL A 188 -1.71 -9.92 -12.11
CA VAL A 188 -2.79 -10.91 -12.19
C VAL A 188 -4.07 -10.35 -11.57
N ALA A 189 -3.93 -9.58 -10.48
CA ALA A 189 -5.05 -8.99 -9.77
C ALA A 189 -4.75 -7.55 -9.35
N ILE A 190 -5.72 -6.66 -9.57
CA ILE A 190 -5.72 -5.30 -9.04
C ILE A 190 -6.95 -5.07 -8.17
N GLY A 191 -6.77 -4.43 -7.02
CA GLY A 191 -7.83 -3.99 -6.12
C GLY A 191 -7.70 -2.51 -5.80
N PHE A 192 -8.71 -1.71 -6.14
CA PHE A 192 -8.75 -0.30 -5.78
C PHE A 192 -9.45 -0.09 -4.44
N ARG A 193 -8.75 0.53 -3.47
CA ARG A 193 -9.29 0.81 -2.14
C ARG A 193 -9.86 2.23 -2.08
N ASP A 194 -11.07 2.38 -1.56
CA ASP A 194 -11.67 3.71 -1.33
C ASP A 194 -11.29 4.28 0.05
N ASP A 195 -9.99 4.52 0.25
CA ASP A 195 -9.44 4.94 1.56
C ASP A 195 -9.72 6.41 1.91
N CYS A 196 -9.96 7.27 0.90
CA CYS A 196 -10.24 8.71 1.08
C CYS A 196 -11.72 9.05 0.87
N CYS A 197 -12.60 8.07 0.99
CA CYS A 197 -14.03 8.30 0.91
C CYS A 197 -14.48 9.33 1.95
N GLY A 198 -15.17 10.40 1.52
CA GLY A 198 -15.68 11.45 2.41
C GLY A 198 -14.75 12.64 2.62
N TYR A 199 -13.58 12.65 1.97
CA TYR A 199 -12.70 13.82 1.94
C TYR A 199 -13.23 14.83 0.91
N LEU A 200 -13.57 16.05 1.33
CA LEU A 200 -14.19 17.05 0.44
C LEU A 200 -13.34 17.42 -0.79
N SER A 201 -12.02 17.35 -0.66
CA SER A 201 -11.07 17.66 -1.75
C SER A 201 -10.71 16.45 -2.61
N TYR A 202 -11.33 15.29 -2.38
CA TYR A 202 -11.06 14.07 -3.13
C TYR A 202 -11.84 14.04 -4.45
N GLN A 203 -11.11 14.23 -5.56
CA GLN A 203 -11.70 14.41 -6.89
C GLN A 203 -12.10 13.11 -7.59
N TRP A 204 -11.67 11.96 -7.07
CA TRP A 204 -11.83 10.66 -7.73
C TRP A 204 -13.23 10.05 -7.59
N HIS A 205 -14.15 10.71 -6.87
CA HIS A 205 -15.48 10.17 -6.61
C HIS A 205 -16.31 9.90 -7.87
N GLU A 206 -16.21 10.78 -8.88
CA GLU A 206 -16.95 10.71 -10.15
C GLU A 206 -16.03 10.45 -11.35
N GLU A 207 -14.72 10.51 -11.14
CA GLU A 207 -13.72 10.43 -12.22
C GLU A 207 -13.12 9.02 -12.35
N LEU A 208 -13.40 8.15 -11.39
CA LEU A 208 -12.79 6.82 -11.36
C LEU A 208 -13.43 5.86 -12.37
N MET A 209 -14.77 5.83 -12.47
CA MET A 209 -15.44 4.96 -13.44
C MET A 209 -15.07 5.26 -14.90
N PRO A 210 -15.01 6.54 -15.35
CA PRO A 210 -14.51 6.87 -16.69
C PRO A 210 -13.08 6.37 -16.96
N VAL A 211 -12.20 6.45 -15.97
CA VAL A 211 -10.83 5.93 -16.07
C VAL A 211 -10.80 4.40 -16.19
N PHE A 212 -11.62 3.70 -15.39
CA PHE A 212 -11.77 2.25 -15.48
C PHE A 212 -12.34 1.81 -16.83
N ALA A 213 -13.42 2.46 -17.28
CA ALA A 213 -14.04 2.24 -18.58
C ALA A 213 -13.04 2.43 -19.72
N THR A 214 -12.25 3.51 -19.70
CA THR A 214 -11.22 3.76 -20.72
C THR A 214 -10.16 2.66 -20.73
N PHE A 215 -9.70 2.21 -19.57
CA PHE A 215 -8.67 1.16 -19.47
C PHE A 215 -9.19 -0.23 -19.90
N ILE A 216 -10.43 -0.56 -19.54
CA ILE A 216 -11.04 -1.88 -19.77
C ILE A 216 -11.60 -1.98 -21.19
N SER A 217 -12.46 -1.03 -21.61
CA SER A 217 -13.14 -1.06 -22.91
C SER A 217 -12.17 -0.92 -24.09
N ASN A 218 -11.14 -0.09 -23.95
CA ASN A 218 -10.11 0.04 -25.00
C ASN A 218 -9.11 -1.12 -25.00
N ARG A 219 -9.27 -2.09 -24.07
CA ARG A 219 -8.37 -3.24 -23.88
C ARG A 219 -6.91 -2.87 -23.68
N SER A 220 -6.63 -1.65 -23.22
CA SER A 220 -5.27 -1.17 -22.92
C SER A 220 -4.58 -2.05 -21.86
N TRP A 221 -5.36 -2.74 -21.03
CA TRP A 221 -4.88 -3.72 -20.06
C TRP A 221 -4.23 -4.95 -20.71
N MET A 222 -4.65 -5.37 -21.91
CA MET A 222 -4.08 -6.54 -22.58
C MET A 222 -2.63 -6.29 -23.00
N GLU A 223 -2.28 -5.04 -23.33
CA GLU A 223 -0.91 -4.66 -23.66
C GLU A 223 -0.10 -4.34 -22.41
N ALA A 224 -0.71 -3.58 -21.47
CA ALA A 224 0.00 -3.09 -20.30
C ALA A 224 0.23 -4.17 -19.24
N THR A 225 -0.73 -5.06 -19.04
CA THR A 225 -0.80 -6.10 -17.99
C THR A 225 -1.48 -7.36 -18.54
N PRO A 226 -0.90 -8.06 -19.53
CA PRO A 226 -1.55 -9.14 -20.28
C PRO A 226 -2.08 -10.31 -19.42
N TYR A 227 -1.55 -10.48 -18.21
CA TYR A 227 -1.94 -11.55 -17.29
C TYR A 227 -3.07 -11.15 -16.34
N LEU A 228 -3.62 -9.95 -16.47
CA LEU A 228 -4.65 -9.45 -15.59
C LEU A 228 -5.91 -10.30 -15.74
N GLN A 229 -6.41 -10.79 -14.60
CA GLN A 229 -7.60 -11.63 -14.53
C GLN A 229 -8.65 -11.03 -13.60
N HIS A 230 -8.24 -10.30 -12.56
CA HIS A 230 -9.14 -9.81 -11.51
C HIS A 230 -8.99 -8.28 -11.39
N PHE A 231 -10.11 -7.57 -11.48
CA PHE A 231 -10.21 -6.13 -11.37
C PHE A 231 -11.26 -5.79 -10.32
N ASN A 232 -10.81 -5.45 -9.12
CA ASN A 232 -11.65 -5.38 -7.93
C ASN A 232 -11.69 -3.97 -7.34
N VAL A 233 -12.78 -3.67 -6.63
CA VAL A 233 -12.92 -2.45 -5.84
C VAL A 233 -13.29 -2.83 -4.40
N VAL A 234 -12.56 -2.29 -3.44
CA VAL A 234 -12.79 -2.48 -2.00
C VAL A 234 -13.37 -1.19 -1.45
N LEU A 235 -14.65 -1.23 -1.11
CA LEU A 235 -15.39 -0.08 -0.59
C LEU A 235 -15.29 -0.05 0.93
N HIS A 236 -14.94 1.10 1.50
CA HIS A 236 -14.97 1.28 2.94
C HIS A 236 -16.43 1.32 3.46
N ASN A 237 -16.68 0.71 4.62
CA ASN A 237 -18.03 0.59 5.21
C ASN A 237 -18.63 1.90 5.71
N ASP A 238 -17.87 2.98 5.75
CA ASP A 238 -18.33 4.26 6.30
C ASP A 238 -19.15 5.05 5.27
N ARG A 239 -20.33 4.50 4.95
CA ARG A 239 -21.25 4.98 3.90
C ARG A 239 -21.96 6.29 4.24
N LEU A 240 -21.75 6.85 5.42
CA LEU A 240 -22.52 8.01 5.89
C LEU A 240 -22.15 9.31 5.14
N PHE A 241 -20.95 9.39 4.56
CA PHE A 241 -20.43 10.64 3.98
C PHE A 241 -20.08 10.56 2.50
N CYS A 242 -20.29 9.42 1.85
CA CYS A 242 -19.91 9.23 0.46
C CYS A 242 -21.14 9.19 -0.44
N ASP A 243 -21.48 10.36 -0.98
CA ASP A 243 -22.46 10.52 -2.05
C ASP A 243 -21.76 10.29 -3.40
N ASN A 244 -21.31 9.06 -3.67
CA ASN A 244 -20.46 8.73 -4.82
C ASN A 244 -21.09 7.70 -5.78
N GLU A 245 -20.43 7.46 -6.92
CA GLU A 245 -20.85 6.53 -7.98
C GLU A 245 -21.13 5.09 -7.50
N TRP A 246 -20.62 4.74 -6.32
CA TRP A 246 -20.79 3.43 -5.70
C TRP A 246 -22.08 3.31 -4.87
N ARG A 247 -22.82 4.43 -4.69
CA ARG A 247 -24.11 4.47 -4.00
C ARG A 247 -25.18 3.74 -4.83
N TYR A 248 -26.08 3.02 -4.14
CA TYR A 248 -27.18 2.23 -4.73
C TYR A 248 -26.75 1.10 -5.69
N ASP A 249 -25.53 0.58 -5.52
CA ASP A 249 -24.96 -0.53 -6.30
C ASP A 249 -24.82 -0.28 -7.82
N LYS A 250 -25.23 0.88 -8.34
CA LYS A 250 -25.16 1.19 -9.78
C LYS A 250 -23.73 1.06 -10.32
N GLY A 251 -22.76 1.76 -9.73
CA GLY A 251 -21.36 1.67 -10.15
C GLY A 251 -20.76 0.27 -9.97
N LYS A 252 -21.25 -0.52 -9.00
CA LYS A 252 -20.82 -1.91 -8.82
C LYS A 252 -21.27 -2.81 -9.96
N VAL A 253 -22.55 -2.68 -10.34
CA VAL A 253 -23.14 -3.45 -11.45
C VAL A 253 -22.47 -3.03 -12.76
N GLU A 254 -22.30 -1.73 -12.98
CA GLU A 254 -21.67 -1.18 -14.18
C GLU A 254 -20.23 -1.67 -14.34
N LEU A 255 -19.40 -1.57 -13.30
CA LEU A 255 -18.03 -2.09 -13.35
C LEU A 255 -18.00 -3.60 -13.58
N LYS A 256 -18.88 -4.34 -12.91
CA LYS A 256 -18.93 -5.80 -13.05
C LYS A 256 -19.26 -6.21 -14.48
N VAL A 257 -20.29 -5.61 -15.09
CA VAL A 257 -20.65 -5.85 -16.50
C VAL A 257 -19.49 -5.49 -17.41
N LEU A 258 -18.91 -4.30 -17.23
CA LEU A 258 -17.76 -3.83 -18.01
C LEU A 258 -16.57 -4.80 -17.97
N CYS A 259 -16.22 -5.31 -16.79
CA CYS A 259 -15.15 -6.28 -16.62
C CYS A 259 -15.48 -7.62 -17.29
N GLU A 260 -16.67 -8.17 -17.02
CA GLU A 260 -17.10 -9.49 -17.52
C GLU A 260 -17.18 -9.51 -19.06
N GLU A 261 -17.74 -8.46 -19.68
CA GLU A 261 -17.79 -8.30 -21.14
C GLU A 261 -16.40 -8.21 -21.79
N ASN A 262 -15.39 -7.81 -21.02
CA ASN A 262 -14.00 -7.72 -21.47
C ASN A 262 -13.12 -8.89 -20.98
N GLY A 263 -13.70 -9.93 -20.39
CA GLY A 263 -12.98 -11.15 -20.00
C GLY A 263 -12.24 -11.06 -18.66
N LEU A 264 -12.55 -10.06 -17.84
CA LEU A 264 -12.01 -9.89 -16.49
C LEU A 264 -13.05 -10.34 -15.45
N ARG A 265 -12.56 -10.92 -14.34
CA ARG A 265 -13.37 -11.12 -13.14
C ARG A 265 -13.40 -9.84 -12.33
N CYS A 266 -14.54 -9.54 -11.74
CA CYS A 266 -14.71 -8.33 -10.95
C CYS A 266 -15.53 -8.62 -9.69
N ASP A 267 -14.90 -8.35 -8.55
CA ASP A 267 -15.52 -8.38 -7.25
C ASP A 267 -15.51 -6.96 -6.64
N VAL A 268 -16.68 -6.51 -6.20
CA VAL A 268 -16.81 -5.27 -5.44
C VAL A 268 -17.20 -5.62 -4.01
N VAL A 269 -16.22 -5.56 -3.11
CA VAL A 269 -16.36 -6.03 -1.72
C VAL A 269 -16.39 -4.88 -0.74
N GLN A 270 -16.98 -5.13 0.42
CA GLN A 270 -16.95 -4.22 1.56
C GLN A 270 -15.73 -4.49 2.44
N ALA A 271 -15.06 -3.44 2.90
CA ALA A 271 -13.92 -3.54 3.79
C ALA A 271 -14.34 -4.24 5.10
N GLY A 272 -13.85 -5.46 5.31
CA GLY A 272 -14.21 -6.30 6.46
C GLY A 272 -14.70 -7.70 6.05
N ASP A 273 -15.22 -7.83 4.83
CA ASP A 273 -15.49 -9.12 4.22
C ASP A 273 -14.15 -9.66 3.70
N SER A 274 -13.53 -10.58 4.44
CA SER A 274 -12.18 -11.09 4.15
C SER A 274 -12.20 -12.00 2.91
N TYR A 275 -11.18 -11.89 2.05
CA TYR A 275 -10.80 -12.93 1.08
C TYR A 275 -9.95 -14.01 1.75
#